data_AF-A0A1R2BMJ0-F1
#
_entry.id   AF-A0A1R2BMJ0-F1
#
_cell.length_a   1.000
_cell.length_b   1.000
_cell.length_c   1.000
_cell.angle_alpha   90.00
_cell.angle_beta   90.00
_cell.angle_gamma   90.00
#
_symmetry.space_group_name_H-M   'P 1'
#
loop_
_entity.id
_entity.type
_entity.pdbx_description
1 polymer ?
#
loop_
_entity_poly.entity_id
_entity_poly.type
_entity_poly.pdbx_seq_one_letter_code
_entity_poly.pdbx_strand_id
1 'polypeptide(L)'
;MSVPNCYLNNLALDMVTEVDHINNYCLCSKCTCGKHICPKPKSKIYPKSTFNSYYKLTYKHHSLSKKPSFSATPQRKSIFKLESETTANHDYKAYPLDPSCNTLTPKHPHNTLNKYRLSSCSTYKQDFTNWGSMKTESTKYTRTNINTGVKFNSTSTYASCYQNSPTSPSKIVKPTTNTNILCTGNIVKTPETTMRSSYNKYRSIPSQPIHRGDNAIPLPAFYNQYATINSINYDSKDIGVVIRRVRKTFE
;
A
#
# COMPACT_ATOMS: atom_id res chain seq x y z
N MET A 1 32.43 -3.57 -57.79
CA MET A 1 32.36 -3.70 -56.32
C MET A 1 32.60 -5.16 -55.96
N SER A 2 33.77 -5.50 -55.45
CA SER A 2 34.14 -6.87 -55.08
C SER A 2 33.28 -7.35 -53.91
N VAL A 3 32.58 -8.47 -54.07
CA VAL A 3 31.78 -9.08 -53.00
C VAL A 3 32.74 -9.44 -51.85
N PRO A 4 32.49 -9.00 -50.60
CA PRO A 4 33.33 -9.38 -49.48
C PRO A 4 33.26 -10.90 -49.31
N ASN A 5 34.42 -11.54 -49.41
CA ASN A 5 34.54 -12.99 -49.35
C ASN A 5 34.07 -13.45 -47.96
N CYS A 6 32.94 -14.14 -47.89
CA CYS A 6 32.40 -14.58 -46.63
C CYS A 6 33.22 -15.74 -46.09
N TYR A 7 33.65 -15.66 -44.84
CA TYR A 7 34.38 -16.73 -44.15
C TYR A 7 33.66 -18.09 -44.22
N LEU A 8 32.33 -18.09 -44.23
CA LEU A 8 31.50 -19.31 -44.30
C LEU A 8 31.45 -19.97 -45.69
N ASN A 9 31.93 -19.30 -46.75
CA ASN A 9 31.99 -19.89 -48.10
C ASN A 9 33.28 -20.70 -48.33
N ASN A 10 34.15 -20.79 -47.33
CA ASN A 10 35.38 -21.54 -47.45
C ASN A 10 35.08 -23.04 -47.35
N LEU A 11 35.25 -23.79 -48.45
CA LEU A 11 35.04 -25.25 -48.51
C LEU A 11 35.93 -26.03 -47.53
N ALA A 12 36.96 -25.42 -46.95
CA ALA A 12 37.81 -26.03 -45.94
C ALA A 12 37.19 -26.03 -44.53
N LEU A 13 36.05 -25.36 -44.31
CA LEU A 13 35.35 -25.41 -43.03
C LEU A 13 34.47 -26.65 -42.96
N ASP A 14 34.65 -27.41 -41.89
CA ASP A 14 33.86 -28.60 -41.62
C ASP A 14 32.37 -28.25 -41.42
N MET A 15 31.49 -29.19 -41.74
CA MET A 15 30.04 -28.97 -41.65
C MET A 15 29.65 -28.69 -40.19
N VAL A 16 29.12 -27.49 -39.93
CA VAL A 16 28.64 -27.12 -38.59
C VAL A 16 27.39 -27.95 -38.29
N THR A 17 27.44 -28.78 -37.24
CA THR A 17 26.32 -29.64 -36.87
C THR A 17 25.22 -28.84 -36.17
N GLU A 18 23.98 -29.36 -36.16
CA GLU A 18 22.88 -28.73 -35.42
C GLU A 18 23.20 -28.54 -33.92
N VAL A 19 23.99 -29.45 -33.34
CA VAL A 19 24.43 -29.38 -31.94
C VAL A 19 25.31 -28.15 -31.70
N ASP A 20 26.16 -27.79 -32.65
CA ASP A 20 27.02 -26.60 -32.55
C ASP A 20 26.23 -25.29 -32.62
N HIS A 21 25.13 -25.29 -33.39
CA HIS A 21 24.18 -24.18 -33.40
C HIS A 21 23.45 -24.03 -32.05
N ILE A 22 23.08 -25.13 -31.40
CA ILE A 22 22.43 -25.13 -30.08
C ILE A 22 23.40 -24.64 -29.00
N ASN A 23 24.66 -25.08 -29.05
CA ASN A 23 25.67 -24.81 -28.02
C ASN A 23 26.40 -23.47 -28.16
N ASN A 24 26.05 -22.63 -29.13
CA ASN A 24 26.75 -21.37 -29.46
C ASN A 24 28.14 -21.51 -30.07
N TYR A 25 28.51 -22.70 -30.56
CA TYR A 25 29.77 -22.92 -31.25
C TYR A 25 29.68 -22.65 -32.77
N CYS A 26 28.50 -22.30 -33.29
CA CYS A 26 28.37 -21.93 -34.69
C CYS A 26 29.14 -20.64 -35.04
N LEU A 27 29.80 -20.66 -36.19
CA LEU A 27 30.56 -19.51 -36.73
C LEU A 27 29.66 -18.43 -37.36
N CYS A 28 28.34 -18.64 -37.36
CA CYS A 28 27.37 -17.72 -37.98
C CYS A 28 27.39 -16.31 -37.37
N SER A 29 27.76 -16.17 -36.09
CA SER A 29 27.94 -14.86 -35.44
C SER A 29 29.07 -14.02 -36.05
N LYS A 30 29.99 -14.67 -36.77
CA LYS A 30 31.13 -14.03 -37.44
C LYS A 30 30.87 -13.72 -38.92
N CYS A 31 29.73 -14.13 -39.51
CA CYS A 31 29.40 -13.68 -40.87
C CYS A 31 28.92 -12.23 -40.84
N THR A 32 29.60 -11.40 -41.64
CA THR A 32 29.21 -10.02 -41.98
C THR A 32 28.41 -9.95 -43.29
N CYS A 33 28.19 -11.09 -43.92
CA CYS A 33 27.70 -11.27 -45.26
C CYS A 33 26.18 -11.11 -45.43
N GLY A 34 25.41 -11.21 -44.34
CA GLY A 34 23.95 -11.07 -44.32
C GLY A 34 23.15 -12.16 -45.05
N LYS A 35 23.79 -13.00 -45.88
CA LYS A 35 23.14 -14.08 -46.65
C LYS A 35 22.92 -15.36 -45.85
N HIS A 36 23.73 -15.61 -44.81
CA HIS A 36 23.60 -16.79 -43.98
C HIS A 36 22.65 -16.52 -42.81
N ILE A 37 21.50 -17.19 -42.82
CA ILE A 37 20.53 -17.13 -41.72
C ILE A 37 20.85 -18.28 -40.77
N CYS A 38 21.25 -17.98 -39.54
CA CYS A 38 21.47 -18.99 -38.52
C CYS A 38 20.10 -19.55 -38.06
N PRO A 39 19.87 -20.88 -38.07
CA PRO A 39 18.61 -21.50 -37.66
C PRO A 39 18.30 -21.34 -36.16
N LYS A 40 19.26 -20.81 -35.38
CA LYS A 40 19.11 -20.62 -33.94
C LYS A 40 17.98 -19.63 -33.61
N PRO A 41 16.96 -20.02 -32.82
CA PRO A 41 16.03 -19.05 -32.26
C PRO A 41 16.77 -18.12 -31.29
N LYS A 42 16.55 -16.80 -31.39
CA LYS A 42 17.14 -15.77 -30.49
C LYS A 42 16.64 -15.86 -29.04
N SER A 43 16.09 -17.00 -28.61
CA SER A 43 15.66 -17.21 -27.23
C SER A 43 16.87 -17.41 -26.31
N LYS A 44 16.83 -16.78 -25.14
CA LYS A 44 17.83 -16.96 -24.08
C LYS A 44 17.96 -18.46 -23.77
N ILE A 45 19.13 -19.06 -24.06
CA ILE A 45 19.51 -20.43 -23.69
C ILE A 45 19.86 -20.49 -22.19
N TYR A 46 19.05 -19.85 -21.35
CA TYR A 46 18.96 -20.36 -20.00
C TYR A 46 17.86 -21.40 -20.06
N PRO A 47 18.15 -22.71 -19.98
CA PRO A 47 17.12 -23.65 -19.58
C PRO A 47 16.59 -23.06 -18.28
N LYS A 48 15.37 -22.52 -18.30
CA LYS A 48 14.70 -22.12 -17.06
C LYS A 48 14.71 -23.38 -16.22
N SER A 49 15.59 -23.41 -15.21
CA SER A 49 15.81 -24.51 -14.27
C SER A 49 14.69 -25.53 -14.37
N THR A 50 14.95 -26.65 -15.05
CA THR A 50 13.98 -27.75 -15.18
C THR A 50 13.52 -28.24 -13.80
N PHE A 51 14.32 -27.95 -12.77
CA PHE A 51 13.91 -27.93 -11.38
C PHE A 51 13.03 -26.72 -11.06
N ASN A 52 11.72 -26.90 -11.22
CA ASN A 52 10.76 -26.15 -10.42
C ASN A 52 10.71 -26.78 -9.03
N SER A 53 11.21 -26.06 -8.02
CA SER A 53 11.01 -26.49 -6.64
C SER A 53 9.51 -26.58 -6.33
N TYR A 54 9.13 -27.48 -5.43
CA TYR A 54 7.74 -27.59 -4.96
C TYR A 54 7.17 -26.23 -4.56
N TYR A 55 7.99 -25.37 -3.95
CA TYR A 55 7.67 -23.99 -3.60
C TYR A 55 7.25 -23.13 -4.81
N LYS A 56 7.95 -23.19 -5.95
CA LYS A 56 7.56 -22.44 -7.16
C LYS A 56 6.26 -22.94 -7.79
N LEU A 57 5.93 -24.23 -7.60
CA LEU A 57 4.68 -24.79 -8.10
C LEU A 57 3.49 -24.36 -7.25
N THR A 58 3.67 -24.28 -5.94
CA THR A 58 2.59 -23.98 -4.98
C THR A 58 2.38 -22.50 -4.73
N TYR A 59 3.43 -21.68 -4.72
CA TYR A 59 3.35 -20.24 -4.44
C TYR A 59 3.44 -19.42 -5.72
N LYS A 60 2.38 -19.48 -6.52
CA LYS A 60 2.21 -18.57 -7.66
C LYS A 60 1.57 -17.27 -7.17
N HIS A 61 1.88 -16.16 -7.83
CA HIS A 61 1.13 -14.92 -7.63
C HIS A 61 -0.32 -15.15 -8.05
N HIS A 62 -1.19 -15.39 -7.08
CA HIS A 62 -2.62 -15.34 -7.30
C HIS A 62 -2.99 -13.87 -7.50
N SER A 63 -3.65 -13.57 -8.62
CA SER A 63 -4.22 -12.24 -8.83
C SER A 63 -5.21 -12.00 -7.70
N LEU A 64 -4.90 -11.05 -6.81
CA LEU A 64 -5.82 -10.62 -5.77
C LEU A 64 -7.10 -10.16 -6.50
N SER A 65 -8.20 -10.89 -6.27
CA SER A 65 -9.51 -10.48 -6.77
C SER A 65 -9.70 -9.02 -6.41
N LYS A 66 -9.98 -8.17 -7.40
CA LYS A 66 -10.25 -6.75 -7.16
C LYS A 66 -11.31 -6.68 -6.08
N LYS A 67 -11.00 -6.00 -4.97
CA LYS A 67 -11.98 -5.77 -3.90
C LYS A 67 -13.21 -5.14 -4.56
N PRO A 68 -14.44 -5.59 -4.21
CA PRO A 68 -15.63 -4.95 -4.73
C PRO A 68 -15.56 -3.47 -4.38
N SER A 69 -15.59 -2.62 -5.41
CA SER A 69 -15.58 -1.18 -5.23
C SER A 69 -16.92 -0.79 -4.63
N PHE A 70 -16.93 -0.46 -3.33
CA PHE A 70 -18.05 0.24 -2.73
C PHE A 70 -18.05 1.67 -3.30
N SER A 71 -18.80 1.86 -4.37
CA SER A 71 -19.19 3.20 -4.82
C SER A 71 -20.15 3.74 -3.77
N ALA A 72 -19.74 4.75 -3.02
CA ALA A 72 -20.66 5.51 -2.18
C ALA A 72 -21.82 5.98 -3.08
N THR A 73 -23.05 5.63 -2.70
CA THR A 73 -24.22 6.11 -3.42
C THR A 73 -24.22 7.65 -3.34
N PRO A 74 -24.41 8.36 -4.46
CA PRO A 74 -24.47 9.81 -4.44
C PRO A 74 -25.61 10.23 -3.50
N GLN A 75 -25.28 11.02 -2.49
CA GLN A 75 -26.26 11.55 -1.55
C GLN A 75 -27.33 12.31 -2.34
N ARG A 76 -28.59 11.91 -2.19
CA ARG A 76 -29.72 12.60 -2.82
C ARG A 76 -29.80 14.01 -2.23
N LYS A 77 -29.68 15.03 -3.10
CA LYS A 77 -29.95 16.41 -2.71
C LYS A 77 -31.40 16.51 -2.23
N SER A 78 -31.63 17.23 -1.13
CA SER A 78 -32.98 17.48 -0.61
C SER A 78 -33.85 18.09 -1.70
N ILE A 79 -35.04 17.52 -1.90
CA ILE A 79 -36.04 18.01 -2.88
C ILE A 79 -36.71 19.28 -2.35
N PHE A 80 -36.66 19.49 -1.05
CA PHE A 80 -37.27 20.65 -0.40
C PHE A 80 -36.39 21.88 -0.57
N LYS A 81 -36.95 22.90 -1.23
CA LYS A 81 -36.37 24.25 -1.24
C LYS A 81 -36.58 24.84 0.15
N LEU A 82 -35.50 25.26 0.78
CA LEU A 82 -35.58 26.05 2.00
C LEU A 82 -36.09 27.44 1.63
N GLU A 83 -37.22 27.86 2.19
CA GLU A 83 -37.67 29.25 2.10
C GLU A 83 -36.74 30.08 3.00
N SER A 84 -35.83 30.84 2.37
CA SER A 84 -34.84 31.68 3.05
C SER A 84 -35.33 33.10 3.30
N GLU A 85 -36.63 33.35 3.14
CA GLU A 85 -37.21 34.66 3.39
C GLU A 85 -37.36 34.87 4.89
N THR A 86 -36.55 35.77 5.42
CA THR A 86 -36.66 36.19 6.82
C THR A 86 -37.75 37.25 6.95
N THR A 87 -38.36 37.34 8.13
CA THR A 87 -39.33 38.41 8.44
C THR A 87 -38.75 39.80 8.20
N ALA A 88 -37.44 39.98 8.42
CA ALA A 88 -36.75 41.23 8.09
C ALA A 88 -36.85 41.62 6.60
N ASN A 89 -36.75 40.67 5.66
CA ASN A 89 -36.94 40.97 4.24
C ASN A 89 -38.39 41.34 3.93
N HIS A 90 -39.35 40.81 4.69
CA HIS A 90 -40.76 41.11 4.52
C HIS A 90 -41.14 42.48 5.10
N ASP A 91 -40.52 42.85 6.23
CA ASP A 91 -40.82 44.06 7.01
C ASP A 91 -40.06 45.29 6.50
N TYR A 92 -38.83 45.12 6.00
CA TYR A 92 -37.98 46.23 5.54
C TYR A 92 -37.87 46.24 4.02
N LYS A 93 -38.95 46.68 3.34
CA LYS A 93 -38.91 46.95 1.90
C LYS A 93 -38.31 48.33 1.65
N ALA A 94 -37.50 48.46 0.60
CA ALA A 94 -36.98 49.76 0.20
C ALA A 94 -38.16 50.67 -0.17
N TYR A 95 -38.37 51.72 0.62
CA TYR A 95 -39.35 52.75 0.30
C TYR A 95 -38.81 53.60 -0.85
N PRO A 96 -39.64 53.95 -1.85
CA PRO A 96 -39.24 54.89 -2.89
C PRO A 96 -38.92 56.22 -2.22
N LEU A 97 -37.67 56.65 -2.32
CA LEU A 97 -37.26 57.97 -1.87
C LEU A 97 -37.75 58.99 -2.88
N ASP A 98 -38.55 59.95 -2.44
CA ASP A 98 -38.93 61.09 -3.27
C ASP A 98 -37.66 61.87 -3.67
N PRO A 99 -37.37 62.05 -4.97
CA PRO A 99 -36.16 62.73 -5.43
C PRO A 99 -36.12 64.23 -5.07
N SER A 100 -37.22 64.76 -4.51
CA SER A 100 -37.40 66.14 -4.07
C SER A 100 -36.48 66.57 -2.91
N CYS A 101 -35.95 65.65 -2.11
CA CYS A 101 -35.12 65.98 -0.94
C CYS A 101 -33.60 66.07 -1.23
N ASN A 102 -33.15 65.79 -2.47
CA ASN A 102 -31.72 65.72 -2.82
C ASN A 102 -31.16 66.99 -3.47
N THR A 103 -31.62 68.16 -3.04
CA THR A 103 -30.97 69.43 -3.40
C THR A 103 -30.55 70.15 -2.13
N LEU A 104 -29.22 70.25 -1.95
CA LEU A 104 -28.45 71.07 -1.00
C LEU A 104 -27.50 70.26 -0.09
N THR A 105 -26.76 69.30 -0.64
CA THR A 105 -25.43 69.01 -0.09
C THR A 105 -24.40 69.87 -0.84
N PRO A 106 -23.63 70.73 -0.15
CA PRO A 106 -22.52 71.44 -0.77
C PRO A 106 -21.55 70.41 -1.35
N LYS A 107 -21.28 70.50 -2.66
CA LYS A 107 -20.20 69.75 -3.31
C LYS A 107 -18.87 70.21 -2.70
N HIS A 108 -18.42 69.58 -1.62
CA HIS A 108 -17.04 69.75 -1.18
C HIS A 108 -16.12 69.28 -2.33
N PRO A 109 -15.20 70.11 -2.82
CA PRO A 109 -14.22 69.67 -3.79
C PRO A 109 -13.40 68.57 -3.11
N HIS A 110 -13.57 67.33 -3.59
CA HIS A 110 -12.84 66.16 -3.12
C HIS A 110 -11.40 66.24 -3.62
N ASN A 111 -10.65 67.26 -3.21
CA ASN A 111 -9.32 67.57 -3.71
C ASN A 111 -8.31 67.70 -2.58
N THR A 112 -8.13 66.62 -1.83
CA THR A 112 -6.85 66.26 -1.21
C THR A 112 -6.73 64.74 -1.21
N LEU A 113 -6.37 64.18 -2.37
CA LEU A 113 -5.77 62.85 -2.38
C LEU A 113 -4.54 62.91 -1.48
N ASN A 114 -4.64 62.28 -0.30
CA ASN A 114 -3.51 62.09 0.59
C ASN A 114 -2.37 61.44 -0.22
N LYS A 115 -1.36 62.24 -0.59
CA LYS A 115 -0.16 61.77 -1.31
C LYS A 115 0.69 60.81 -0.47
N TYR A 116 0.37 60.70 0.81
CA TYR A 116 1.02 59.81 1.76
C TYR A 116 0.26 58.49 1.82
N ARG A 117 0.79 57.50 1.12
CA ARG A 117 0.33 56.11 1.26
C ARG A 117 0.84 55.60 2.61
N LEU A 118 -0.07 55.27 3.52
CA LEU A 118 0.29 54.68 4.81
C LEU A 118 1.03 53.35 4.54
N SER A 119 2.35 53.33 4.78
CA SER A 119 3.19 52.14 4.59
C SER A 119 3.38 51.37 5.90
N SER A 120 2.28 51.19 6.64
CA SER A 120 2.30 50.33 7.83
C SER A 120 2.23 48.87 7.40
N CYS A 121 3.36 48.15 7.48
CA CYS A 121 3.37 46.70 7.46
C CYS A 121 3.14 46.17 8.88
N SER A 122 2.39 45.08 9.03
CA SER A 122 2.30 44.39 10.32
C SER A 122 3.65 43.76 10.67
N THR A 123 3.94 43.66 11.97
CA THR A 123 5.12 42.93 12.47
C THR A 123 5.18 41.51 11.91
N TYR A 124 4.02 40.85 11.79
CA TYR A 124 3.93 39.53 11.15
C TYR A 124 4.50 39.49 9.73
N LYS A 125 4.21 40.50 8.90
CA LYS A 125 4.75 40.54 7.53
C LYS A 125 6.26 40.79 7.51
N GLN A 126 6.79 41.48 8.52
CA GLN A 126 8.21 41.77 8.66
C GLN A 126 8.98 40.55 9.18
N ASP A 127 8.41 39.81 10.13
CA ASP A 127 9.07 38.71 10.83
C ASP A 127 8.97 37.37 10.06
N PHE A 128 7.89 37.15 9.31
CA PHE A 128 7.64 35.89 8.60
C PHE A 128 7.87 36.04 7.09
N THR A 129 9.08 36.46 6.71
CA THR A 129 9.47 36.51 5.30
C THR A 129 9.58 35.09 4.74
N ASN A 130 9.05 34.87 3.53
CA ASN A 130 9.18 33.58 2.86
C ASN A 130 10.65 33.36 2.44
N TRP A 131 11.37 32.55 3.20
CA TRP A 131 12.77 32.18 2.95
C TRP A 131 12.97 31.26 1.74
N GLY A 132 11.90 30.88 1.05
CA GLY A 132 11.93 29.97 -0.09
C GLY A 132 12.15 28.51 0.31
N SER A 133 12.11 27.63 -0.69
CA SER A 133 12.46 26.23 -0.49
C SER A 133 13.97 26.09 -0.28
N MET A 134 14.40 25.74 0.94
CA MET A 134 15.80 25.36 1.16
C MET A 134 16.13 24.14 0.30
N LYS A 135 17.11 24.29 -0.61
CA LYS A 135 17.64 23.18 -1.37
C LYS A 135 18.43 22.30 -0.40
N THR A 136 17.86 21.17 0.00
CA THR A 136 18.61 20.13 0.71
C THR A 136 19.48 19.42 -0.30
N GLU A 137 20.77 19.74 -0.32
CA GLU A 137 21.73 18.95 -1.07
C GLU A 137 21.82 17.57 -0.42
N SER A 138 21.19 16.57 -1.03
CA SER A 138 21.31 15.20 -0.57
C SER A 138 22.71 14.69 -0.92
N THR A 139 23.66 14.80 0.00
CA THR A 139 24.94 14.10 -0.09
C THR A 139 24.66 12.61 0.11
N LYS A 140 24.40 11.90 -1.00
CA LYS A 140 24.35 10.44 -0.99
C LYS A 140 25.73 9.94 -0.58
N TYR A 141 25.86 9.47 0.66
CA TYR A 141 27.08 8.84 1.14
C TYR A 141 27.31 7.55 0.36
N THR A 142 28.19 7.59 -0.63
CA THR A 142 28.66 6.39 -1.34
C THR A 142 29.41 5.52 -0.35
N ARG A 143 28.78 4.45 0.14
CA ARG A 143 29.47 3.43 0.93
C ARG A 143 30.50 2.76 0.03
N THR A 144 31.76 3.15 0.17
CA THR A 144 32.89 2.43 -0.43
C THR A 144 32.90 1.04 0.16
N ASN A 145 32.65 0.03 -0.66
CA ASN A 145 32.71 -1.36 -0.24
C ASN A 145 34.18 -1.72 0.00
N ILE A 146 34.61 -1.68 1.26
CA ILE A 146 35.97 -2.07 1.65
C ILE A 146 36.04 -3.58 1.53
N ASN A 147 36.56 -4.05 0.40
CA ASN A 147 36.86 -5.47 0.23
C ASN A 147 38.07 -5.79 1.13
N THR A 148 37.83 -6.45 2.26
CA THR A 148 38.85 -6.73 3.28
C THR A 148 39.95 -7.67 2.80
N GLY A 149 39.83 -8.27 1.61
CA GLY A 149 40.86 -9.13 1.01
C GLY A 149 41.15 -10.42 1.80
N VAL A 150 40.47 -10.65 2.93
CA VAL A 150 40.67 -11.79 3.80
C VAL A 150 40.02 -13.01 3.14
N LYS A 151 40.86 -13.94 2.67
CA LYS A 151 40.40 -15.24 2.18
C LYS A 151 39.89 -16.05 3.37
N PHE A 152 38.65 -16.51 3.28
CA PHE A 152 38.01 -17.32 4.31
C PHE A 152 38.56 -18.76 4.25
N ASN A 153 39.50 -19.07 5.14
CA ASN A 153 40.11 -20.39 5.27
C ASN A 153 39.42 -21.22 6.37
N SER A 154 38.10 -21.40 6.32
CA SER A 154 37.45 -22.32 7.27
C SER A 154 37.54 -23.75 6.76
N THR A 155 38.42 -24.55 7.34
CA THR A 155 38.32 -26.01 7.24
C THR A 155 37.26 -26.47 8.23
N SER A 156 36.18 -27.06 7.74
CA SER A 156 35.14 -27.62 8.61
C SER A 156 35.72 -28.77 9.44
N THR A 157 35.20 -28.95 10.66
CA THR A 157 35.55 -30.10 11.52
C THR A 157 35.22 -31.43 10.86
N TYR A 158 34.22 -31.46 9.98
CA TYR A 158 33.91 -32.64 9.18
C TYR A 158 35.05 -32.98 8.20
N ALA A 159 35.56 -31.99 7.47
CA ALA A 159 36.68 -32.18 6.54
C ALA A 159 37.99 -32.57 7.25
N SER A 160 38.19 -32.13 8.50
CA SER A 160 39.35 -32.56 9.29
C SER A 160 39.20 -33.99 9.81
N CYS A 161 37.99 -34.41 10.20
CA CYS A 161 37.77 -35.70 10.84
C CYS A 161 37.53 -36.85 9.84
N TYR A 162 37.06 -36.56 8.63
CA TYR A 162 36.77 -37.56 7.61
C TYR A 162 37.72 -37.42 6.43
N GLN A 163 38.96 -37.83 6.65
CA GLN A 163 39.93 -38.03 5.58
C GLN A 163 39.83 -39.47 5.10
N ASN A 164 39.84 -39.67 3.78
CA ASN A 164 39.79 -41.00 3.19
C ASN A 164 41.01 -41.81 3.65
N SER A 165 40.82 -42.68 4.64
CA SER A 165 41.85 -43.65 5.01
C SER A 165 41.86 -44.77 3.97
N PRO A 166 43.04 -45.21 3.51
CA PRO A 166 43.13 -46.32 2.58
C PRO A 166 42.52 -47.56 3.25
N THR A 167 41.43 -48.05 2.66
CA THR A 167 40.72 -49.22 3.19
C THR A 167 41.59 -50.45 2.94
N SER A 168 42.08 -51.08 4.00
CA SER A 168 42.79 -52.35 3.87
C SER A 168 41.85 -53.40 3.29
N PRO A 169 42.27 -54.23 2.31
CA PRO A 169 41.40 -55.20 1.67
C PRO A 169 40.89 -56.22 2.69
N SER A 170 39.59 -56.19 2.95
CA SER A 170 38.91 -57.14 3.83
C SER A 170 38.88 -58.51 3.17
N LYS A 171 39.37 -59.54 3.88
CA LYS A 171 39.21 -60.94 3.47
C LYS A 171 37.77 -61.37 3.74
N ILE A 172 37.01 -61.55 2.66
CA ILE A 172 35.64 -62.06 2.70
C ILE A 172 35.68 -63.52 3.16
N VAL A 173 35.28 -63.79 4.40
CA VAL A 173 34.94 -65.13 4.88
C VAL A 173 33.42 -65.26 4.77
N LYS A 174 32.96 -66.15 3.89
CA LYS A 174 31.52 -66.42 3.72
C LYS A 174 30.98 -67.14 4.96
N PRO A 175 29.89 -66.68 5.58
CA PRO A 175 29.26 -67.42 6.67
C PRO A 175 28.51 -68.63 6.12
N THR A 176 28.78 -69.79 6.70
CA THR A 176 28.07 -71.05 6.46
C THR A 176 26.64 -70.91 6.96
N THR A 177 25.69 -71.14 6.06
CA THR A 177 24.26 -71.22 6.34
C THR A 177 24.00 -72.32 7.36
N ASN A 178 23.57 -71.97 8.56
CA ASN A 178 22.57 -72.70 9.36
C ASN A 178 22.42 -72.00 10.71
N THR A 179 21.30 -71.34 10.91
CA THR A 179 20.34 -71.57 12.02
C THR A 179 19.38 -70.39 12.10
N ASN A 180 18.10 -70.74 12.20
CA ASN A 180 16.99 -69.83 12.45
C ASN A 180 17.23 -69.08 13.76
N ILE A 181 17.45 -67.76 13.69
CA ILE A 181 17.32 -66.88 14.85
C ILE A 181 16.05 -66.06 14.65
N LEU A 182 14.99 -66.51 15.32
CA LEU A 182 13.77 -65.75 15.58
C LEU A 182 14.12 -64.54 16.46
N CYS A 183 14.48 -63.42 15.85
CA CYS A 183 14.56 -62.13 16.55
C CYS A 183 13.19 -61.45 16.52
N THR A 184 12.24 -61.94 17.32
CA THR A 184 11.08 -61.15 17.75
C THR A 184 11.51 -60.36 19.00
N GLY A 185 11.96 -59.12 18.81
CA GLY A 185 12.35 -58.26 19.92
C GLY A 185 12.41 -56.81 19.46
N ASN A 186 11.42 -56.03 19.89
CA ASN A 186 11.31 -54.57 19.82
C ASN A 186 12.39 -53.88 18.98
N ILE A 187 12.04 -53.60 17.72
CA ILE A 187 12.81 -52.75 16.83
C ILE A 187 13.08 -51.44 17.58
N VAL A 188 14.35 -51.22 17.94
CA VAL A 188 14.83 -49.95 18.47
C VAL A 188 14.46 -48.89 17.45
N LYS A 189 13.47 -48.05 17.79
CA LYS A 189 13.11 -46.92 16.93
C LYS A 189 14.36 -46.05 16.81
N THR A 190 14.81 -45.83 15.59
CA THR A 190 15.91 -44.91 15.28
C THR A 190 15.68 -43.57 15.97
N PRO A 191 16.71 -42.92 16.53
CA PRO A 191 16.54 -41.64 17.22
C PRO A 191 15.95 -40.61 16.25
N GLU A 192 14.72 -40.16 16.54
CA GLU A 192 14.10 -39.10 15.78
C GLU A 192 14.81 -37.78 16.10
N THR A 193 15.11 -37.01 15.05
CA THR A 193 15.72 -35.68 15.22
C THR A 193 14.79 -34.76 16.00
N THR A 194 15.33 -33.87 16.84
CA THR A 194 14.57 -32.86 17.61
C THR A 194 13.65 -32.00 16.74
N MET A 195 14.05 -31.74 15.50
CA MET A 195 13.24 -31.07 14.49
C MET A 195 11.93 -31.81 14.16
N ARG A 196 11.95 -33.15 14.14
CA ARG A 196 10.77 -33.94 13.81
C ARG A 196 9.81 -34.06 14.99
N SER A 197 10.32 -34.12 16.22
CA SER A 197 9.47 -34.17 17.43
C SER A 197 8.85 -32.81 17.79
N SER A 198 9.52 -31.70 17.46
CA SER A 198 9.08 -30.35 17.86
C SER A 198 8.02 -29.73 16.95
N TYR A 199 7.92 -30.19 15.69
CA TYR A 199 7.04 -29.59 14.68
C TYR A 199 5.91 -30.54 14.26
N ASN A 200 5.14 -31.00 15.25
CA ASN A 200 3.93 -31.74 14.97
C ASN A 200 2.85 -30.82 14.39
N LYS A 201 1.98 -31.39 13.55
CA LYS A 201 0.89 -30.65 12.89
C LYS A 201 -0.17 -30.30 13.94
N TYR A 202 -0.08 -29.12 14.55
CA TYR A 202 -1.08 -28.64 15.50
C TYR A 202 -2.39 -28.33 14.78
N ARG A 203 -3.51 -28.80 15.35
CA ARG A 203 -4.84 -28.45 14.87
C ARG A 203 -5.09 -26.99 15.25
N SER A 204 -5.16 -26.10 14.26
CA SER A 204 -5.52 -24.70 14.50
C SER A 204 -6.93 -24.62 15.07
N ILE A 205 -7.10 -23.90 16.18
CA ILE A 205 -8.41 -23.56 16.72
C ILE A 205 -9.09 -22.65 15.69
N PRO A 206 -10.32 -22.96 15.24
CA PRO A 206 -11.02 -22.10 14.31
C PRO A 206 -11.27 -20.73 14.95
N SER A 207 -10.89 -19.67 14.25
CA SER A 207 -11.15 -18.29 14.68
C SER A 207 -12.66 -18.07 14.77
N GLN A 208 -13.14 -17.66 15.94
CA GLN A 208 -14.54 -17.26 16.10
C GLN A 208 -14.79 -15.99 15.26
N PRO A 209 -15.91 -15.92 14.53
CA PRO A 209 -16.27 -14.74 13.76
C PRO A 209 -16.46 -13.56 14.72
N ILE A 210 -15.83 -12.43 14.40
CA ILE A 210 -16.05 -11.16 15.10
C ILE A 210 -17.47 -10.73 14.76
N HIS A 211 -18.42 -10.95 15.67
CA HIS A 211 -19.76 -10.36 15.57
C HIS A 211 -19.60 -8.84 15.61
N ARG A 212 -19.78 -8.19 14.46
CA ARG A 212 -20.02 -6.75 14.42
C ARG A 212 -21.39 -6.55 15.04
N GLY A 213 -21.40 -6.08 16.28
CA GLY A 213 -22.64 -5.77 16.99
C GLY A 213 -23.32 -4.58 16.32
N ASP A 214 -24.25 -4.86 15.42
CA ASP A 214 -25.21 -3.86 14.91
C ASP A 214 -26.29 -3.52 15.96
N ASN A 215 -26.21 -4.13 17.15
CA ASN A 215 -27.04 -3.80 18.29
C ASN A 215 -26.44 -2.59 19.04
N ALA A 216 -26.42 -1.44 18.39
CA ALA A 216 -26.22 -0.18 19.09
C ALA A 216 -27.45 0.06 19.97
N ILE A 217 -27.38 -0.31 21.25
CA ILE A 217 -28.40 0.04 22.23
C ILE A 217 -28.28 1.56 22.42
N PRO A 218 -29.27 2.36 21.97
CA PRO A 218 -29.22 3.79 22.20
C PRO A 218 -29.25 4.02 23.72
N LEU A 219 -28.24 4.71 24.24
CA LEU A 219 -28.23 5.12 25.63
C LEU A 219 -29.46 6.03 25.87
N PRO A 220 -30.19 5.86 26.98
CA PRO A 220 -31.34 6.70 27.28
C PRO A 220 -30.88 8.16 27.36
N ALA A 221 -31.53 9.05 26.61
CA ALA A 221 -31.25 10.47 26.66
C ALA A 221 -31.68 11.04 28.03
N PHE A 222 -30.84 11.90 28.62
CA PHE A 222 -31.17 12.52 29.89
C PHE A 222 -32.29 13.55 29.72
N TYR A 223 -33.17 13.66 30.72
CA TYR A 223 -34.22 14.68 30.75
C TYR A 223 -33.58 16.07 30.62
N ASN A 224 -34.03 16.86 29.64
CA ASN A 224 -33.51 18.19 29.28
C ASN A 224 -32.14 18.26 28.59
N GLN A 225 -31.58 17.15 28.08
CA GLN A 225 -30.27 17.18 27.40
C GLN A 225 -30.21 18.13 26.18
N TYR A 226 -31.36 18.44 25.57
CA TYR A 226 -31.48 19.36 24.43
C TYR A 226 -32.32 20.60 24.74
N ALA A 227 -32.75 20.78 25.99
CA ALA A 227 -33.52 21.97 26.35
C ALA A 227 -32.57 23.14 26.60
N THR A 228 -32.85 24.27 25.96
CA THR A 228 -32.10 25.50 26.21
C THR A 228 -32.50 26.10 27.55
N ILE A 229 -31.60 26.88 28.16
CA ILE A 229 -31.87 27.58 29.44
C ILE A 229 -33.16 28.41 29.34
N ASN A 230 -33.45 28.99 28.18
CA ASN A 230 -34.68 29.77 27.96
C ASN A 230 -35.94 28.89 27.97
N SER A 231 -35.94 27.73 27.30
CA SER A 231 -37.11 26.84 27.31
C SER A 231 -37.38 26.22 28.69
N ILE A 232 -36.34 26.09 29.54
CA ILE A 232 -36.50 25.60 30.92
C ILE A 232 -37.06 26.70 31.83
N ASN A 233 -36.64 27.95 31.62
CA ASN A 233 -36.95 29.05 32.54
C ASN A 233 -38.25 29.80 32.20
N TYR A 234 -38.71 29.72 30.96
CA TYR A 234 -39.86 30.47 30.46
C TYR A 234 -40.98 29.53 30.00
N ASP A 235 -41.60 28.85 30.94
CA ASP A 235 -42.92 28.28 30.70
C ASP A 235 -43.98 29.38 30.70
N SER A 236 -44.98 29.23 29.84
CA SER A 236 -46.14 30.13 29.81
C SER A 236 -46.84 30.07 31.17
N LYS A 237 -46.61 31.10 32.00
CA LYS A 237 -47.40 31.28 33.22
C LYS A 237 -48.82 31.63 32.79
N ASP A 238 -49.77 30.80 33.16
CA ASP A 238 -51.19 31.13 32.99
C ASP A 238 -51.46 32.47 33.67
N ILE A 239 -51.81 33.46 32.84
CA ILE A 239 -52.26 34.75 33.33
C ILE A 239 -53.63 34.49 33.93
N GLY A 240 -53.67 34.30 35.25
CA GLY A 240 -54.90 34.07 35.99
C GLY A 240 -55.87 35.23 35.78
N VAL A 241 -56.83 35.06 34.85
CA VAL A 241 -57.91 36.01 34.64
C VAL A 241 -58.84 35.90 35.84
N VAL A 242 -58.72 36.82 36.79
CA VAL A 242 -59.65 36.94 37.92
C VAL A 242 -60.96 37.52 37.40
N ILE A 243 -61.88 36.63 37.00
CA ILE A 243 -63.25 37.02 36.63
C ILE A 243 -64.00 37.39 37.93
N ARG A 244 -64.03 38.69 38.28
CA ARG A 244 -64.94 39.19 39.31
C ARG A 244 -66.37 39.15 38.77
N ARG A 245 -67.17 38.17 39.21
CA ARG A 245 -68.61 38.15 38.96
C ARG A 245 -69.28 39.24 39.82
N VAL A 246 -69.61 40.37 39.20
CA VAL A 246 -70.51 41.36 39.79
C VAL A 246 -71.94 40.83 39.66
N ARG A 247 -72.55 40.42 40.78
CA ARG A 247 -73.99 40.12 40.82
C ARG A 247 -74.74 41.45 40.86
N LYS A 248 -75.47 41.77 39.80
CA LYS A 248 -76.51 42.80 39.85
C LYS A 248 -77.74 42.19 40.53
N THR A 249 -78.07 42.67 41.72
CA THR A 249 -79.40 42.50 42.30
C THR A 249 -80.31 43.55 41.66
N PHE A 250 -81.37 43.10 40.99
CA PHE A 250 -82.48 43.97 40.60
C PHE A 250 -83.52 43.91 41.71
N GLU A 251 -83.90 45.09 42.21
CA GLU A 251 -85.10 45.33 43.02
C GLU A 251 -86.36 45.33 42.14
#